data_AF-A0A1B9K950-F1
#
_entry.id   AF-A0A1B9K950-F1
#
_cell.length_a   1.000
_cell.length_b   1.000
_cell.length_c   1.000
_cell.angle_alpha   90.00
_cell.angle_beta   90.00
_cell.angle_gamma   90.00
#
_symmetry.space_group_name_H-M   'P 1'
#
loop_
_entity.id
_entity.type
_entity.pdbx_description
1 polymer ?
#
loop_
_entity_poly.entity_id
_entity_poly.type
_entity_poly.pdbx_seq_one_letter_code
_entity_poly.pdbx_strand_id
1 'polypeptide(L)' 'MKPILLSAIACPKCHGELQYDAEHQQLICQSDKLVYAVKQGIPVLLESEAQPLVQPLAQPPIIQE' A
#
# COMPACT_ATOMS: atom_id res chain seq x y z
N MET A 1 -26.75 11.41 15.13
CA MET A 1 -25.73 11.18 14.09
C MET A 1 -24.41 10.87 14.80
N LYS A 2 -23.79 9.72 14.53
CA LYS A 2 -22.54 9.28 15.19
C LYS A 2 -21.36 9.81 14.36
N PRO A 3 -20.44 10.62 14.90
CA PRO A 3 -19.28 11.07 14.16
C PRO A 3 -18.35 9.87 13.98
N ILE A 4 -18.18 9.40 12.75
CA ILE A 4 -17.18 8.38 12.44
C ILE A 4 -15.85 9.13 12.36
N LEU A 5 -15.01 8.93 13.38
CA LEU A 5 -13.63 9.39 13.39
C LEU A 5 -12.87 8.56 12.34
N LEU A 6 -12.55 9.17 11.20
CA LEU A 6 -11.68 8.56 10.18
C LEU A 6 -10.25 8.50 10.73
N SER A 7 -9.91 7.43 11.42
CA SER A 7 -8.55 7.17 11.91
C SER A 7 -7.85 6.02 11.19
N ALA A 8 -8.48 5.43 10.16
CA ALA A 8 -7.93 4.32 9.40
C ALA A 8 -7.66 4.74 7.95
N ILE A 9 -6.42 4.52 7.51
CA ILE A 9 -6.00 4.67 6.11
C ILE A 9 -6.53 3.45 5.34
N ALA A 10 -7.31 3.69 4.29
CA ALA A 10 -7.93 2.65 3.47
C ALA A 10 -7.65 2.88 1.97
N CYS A 11 -7.77 1.83 1.16
CA CYS A 11 -7.59 1.91 -0.28
C CYS A 11 -8.59 2.91 -0.90
N PRO A 12 -8.17 3.89 -1.70
CA PRO A 12 -9.07 4.88 -2.30
C PRO A 12 -10.04 4.28 -3.34
N LYS A 13 -9.72 3.09 -3.88
CA LYS A 13 -10.52 2.44 -4.94
C LYS A 13 -11.58 1.48 -4.40
N CYS A 14 -11.19 0.54 -3.53
CA CYS A 14 -12.11 -0.45 -2.95
C CYS A 14 -12.50 -0.19 -1.50
N HIS A 15 -11.88 0.80 -0.85
CA HIS A 15 -12.10 1.11 0.57
C HIS A 15 -11.68 -0.03 1.52
N GLY A 16 -10.91 -1.00 1.02
CA GLY A 16 -10.35 -2.10 1.80
C GLY A 16 -9.10 -1.71 2.58
N GLU A 17 -8.60 -2.66 3.35
CA GLU A 17 -7.39 -2.51 4.16
C GLU A 17 -6.14 -2.37 3.27
N LEU A 18 -5.17 -1.57 3.73
CA LEU A 18 -3.87 -1.42 3.10
C LEU A 18 -2.81 -1.99 4.03
N GLN A 19 -1.98 -2.88 3.49
CA GLN A 19 -0.83 -3.41 4.20
C GLN A 19 0.35 -2.46 4.03
N TYR A 20 0.90 -1.97 5.13
CA TYR A 20 2.12 -1.15 5.09
C TYR A 20 3.35 -2.04 4.99
N ASP A 21 4.10 -1.84 3.91
CA ASP A 21 5.44 -2.38 3.70
C ASP A 21 6.46 -1.31 4.13
N ALA A 22 7.05 -1.52 5.31
CA ALA A 22 8.04 -0.61 5.87
C ALA A 22 9.40 -0.67 5.16
N GLU A 23 9.75 -1.82 4.55
CA GLU A 23 11.01 -1.99 3.84
C GLU A 23 11.03 -1.14 2.57
N HIS A 24 9.91 -1.14 1.84
CA HIS A 24 9.78 -0.40 0.59
C HIS A 24 9.03 0.93 0.71
N GLN A 25 8.59 1.30 1.92
CA GLN A 25 7.78 2.49 2.22
C GLN A 25 6.55 2.58 1.32
N GLN A 26 5.73 1.53 1.32
CA GLN A 26 4.59 1.38 0.41
C GLN A 26 3.35 0.86 1.13
N LEU A 27 2.18 1.13 0.57
CA LEU A 27 0.90 0.60 1.00
C LEU A 27 0.34 -0.31 -0.09
N ILE A 28 0.13 -1.56 0.25
CA ILE A 28 -0.30 -2.61 -0.68
C ILE A 28 -1.78 -2.91 -0.46
N CYS A 29 -2.56 -2.79 -1.52
CA CYS A 29 -3.93 -3.29 -1.58
C CYS A 29 -3.94 -4.66 -2.26
N GLN A 30 -4.20 -5.72 -1.50
CA GLN A 30 -4.25 -7.09 -2.05
C GLN A 30 -5.50 -7.31 -2.92
N SER A 31 -6.62 -6.68 -2.59
CA SER A 31 -7.90 -6.84 -3.32
C SER A 31 -7.83 -6.31 -4.75
N ASP A 32 -7.29 -5.10 -4.93
CA ASP A 32 -7.12 -4.49 -6.25
C ASP A 32 -5.78 -4.82 -6.90
N LYS A 33 -4.86 -5.47 -6.18
CA LYS A 33 -3.47 -5.69 -6.60
C LYS A 33 -2.81 -4.37 -7.00
N LEU A 34 -2.91 -3.37 -6.12
CA LEU A 34 -2.33 -2.04 -6.29
C LEU A 34 -1.37 -1.72 -5.16
N VAL A 35 -0.41 -0.85 -5.47
CA VAL A 35 0.64 -0.40 -4.58
C VAL A 35 0.68 1.12 -4.63
N TYR A 36 0.65 1.75 -3.45
CA TYR A 36 0.73 3.19 -3.27
C TYR A 36 2.05 3.52 -2.57
N ALA A 37 2.81 4.47 -3.11
CA ALA A 37 4.07 4.90 -2.50
C ALA A 37 3.83 5.75 -1.24
N VAL A 38 4.73 5.67 -0.27
CA VAL A 38 4.81 6.61 0.85
C VAL A 38 6.01 7.52 0.60
N LYS A 39 5.75 8.78 0.27
CA LYS A 39 6.80 9.76 -0.02
C LYS A 39 6.94 10.69 1.19
N GLN A 40 8.13 10.74 1.78
CA GLN A 40 8.41 11.58 2.97
C GLN A 40 7.46 11.30 4.15
N GLY A 41 7.07 10.04 4.34
CA GLY A 41 6.10 9.64 5.38
C GLY A 41 4.64 9.96 5.06
N ILE A 42 4.34 10.50 3.87
CA ILE A 42 2.98 10.80 3.40
C ILE A 42 2.54 9.76 2.36
N PRO A 43 1.45 9.01 2.63
CA PRO A 43 0.85 8.10 1.65
C PRO A 43 0.32 8.83 0.41
N VAL A 44 0.77 8.39 -0.78
CA VAL A 44 0.26 8.89 -2.06
C VAL A 44 -0.88 7.99 -2.52
N LEU A 45 -2.08 8.20 -1.97
CA LEU A 45 -3.30 7.45 -2.30
C LEU A 45 -4.03 8.03 -3.53
N LEU A 46 -3.29 8.25 -4.62
CA LEU A 46 -3.86 8.69 -5.89
C LEU A 46 -3.98 7.49 -6.83
N GLU A 47 -5.18 7.27 -7.37
CA GLU A 47 -5.42 6.17 -8.33
C GLU A 47 -4.50 6.26 -9.55
N SER A 48 -4.19 7.47 -10.02
CA SER A 48 -3.28 7.69 -11.15
C SER A 48 -1.81 7.38 -10.85
N GLU A 49 -1.40 7.43 -9.58
CA GLU A 49 -0.03 7.10 -9.16
C GLU A 49 0.10 5.64 -8.72
N ALA A 50 -1.04 4.95 -8.49
CA ALA A 50 -1.08 3.58 -8.06
C ALA A 50 -0.36 2.67 -9.06
N GLN A 51 0.57 1.86 -8.55
CA GLN A 51 1.28 0.89 -9.36
C GLN A 51 0.64 -0.48 -9.22
N PRO A 52 0.62 -1.31 -10.28
CA PRO A 52 0.18 -2.68 -10.14
C PRO A 52 1.11 -3.44 -9.18
N LEU A 53 0.53 -4.26 -8.31
CA LEU A 53 1.26 -5.20 -7.48
C LEU A 53 1.87 -6.27 -8.38
N VAL A 54 3.08 -6.01 -8.86
CA VAL A 54 3.91 -7.02 -9.49
C VAL A 54 4.49 -7.83 -8.34
N GLN A 55 3.94 -9.02 -8.09
CA GLN A 55 4.61 -9.97 -7.23
C GLN A 55 5.95 -10.29 -7.89
N PRO A 56 7.09 -10.00 -7.25
CA PRO A 56 8.34 -10.58 -7.72
C PRO A 56 8.13 -12.10 -7.67
N LEU A 57 8.23 -12.75 -8.82
CA LEU A 57 8.33 -14.21 -8.93
C LEU A 57 9.51 -14.62 -8.05
N ALA A 58 9.24 -14.95 -6.79
CA ALA A 58 10.19 -15.32 -5.75
C ALA A 58 11.53 -14.57 -5.88
N GLN A 59 11.66 -13.37 -5.32
CA GLN A 59 13.00 -12.91 -4.97
C GLN A 59 13.53 -13.87 -3.91
N PRO A 60 14.54 -14.73 -4.20
CA PRO A 60 15.17 -15.48 -3.14
C PRO A 60 15.72 -14.47 -2.12
N PRO A 61 15.63 -14.76 -0.81
CA PRO A 61 16.27 -13.91 0.19
C PRO A 61 17.72 -13.74 -0.24
N ILE A 62 18.13 -12.49 -0.44
CA ILE A 62 19.52 -12.13 -0.65
C ILE A 62 20.22 -12.61 0.63
N ILE A 63 20.93 -13.73 0.56
CA ILE A 63 21.84 -14.14 1.62
C ILE A 63 22.92 -13.06 1.63
N GLN A 64 22.87 -12.18 2.62
CA GLN A 64 23.95 -11.25 2.92
C GLN A 64 25.02 -12.06 3.67
N GLU A 65 26.05 -12.51 2.96
CA GLU A 65 27.36 -12.86 3.54
C GLU A 65 28.28 -11.63 3.50
#